data_AF-A0A7X6NCP1-F1
#
_entry.id   AF-A0A7X6NCP1-F1
#
_cell.length_a   1.000
_cell.length_b   1.000
_cell.length_c   1.000
_cell.angle_alpha   90.00
_cell.angle_beta   90.00
_cell.angle_gamma   90.00
#
_symmetry.space_group_name_H-M   'P 1'
#
loop_
_entity.id
_entity.type
_entity.pdbx_description
1 polymer ?
#
loop_
_entity_poly.entity_id
_entity_poly.type
_entity_poly.pdbx_seq_one_letter_code
_entity_poly.pdbx_strand_id
1 'polypeptide(L)'
;MPEFENTQNLNNSELNPSEIGADVNAAKNLEGELTPEELEKLKVEEGQEQKSEKPELSPEEQLKNLENEMESLQQEITRLAESINETKSKLNEVREKLGLPPIEEEPPSTFLEKDKLEKLKAEREALEKQKEDLESQENKQENKREEKQESKEGGESLKENDLIVSENGIKPAIKILKENKIQYKDREYTKRQVLDAKTDTAIPGEFILTIFDPEHPDRPASFDFVKQVFKLIKDSNIAVRYGKNPERS
;
A
#
# COMPACT_ATOMS: atom_id res chain seq x y z
N MET A 1 -31.34 -58.87 -31.81
CA MET A 1 -30.63 -59.09 -33.09
C MET A 1 -31.42 -60.16 -33.84
N PRO A 2 -31.58 -60.05 -35.17
CA PRO A 2 -30.47 -60.21 -36.11
C PRO A 2 -29.83 -58.90 -36.59
N GLU A 3 -28.74 -59.11 -37.32
CA GLU A 3 -27.87 -58.19 -38.05
C GLU A 3 -28.16 -58.32 -39.58
N PHE A 4 -27.52 -57.68 -40.57
CA PHE A 4 -26.50 -56.60 -40.71
C PHE A 4 -26.64 -56.06 -42.16
N GLU A 5 -26.16 -54.84 -42.46
CA GLU A 5 -25.80 -54.34 -43.82
C GLU A 5 -26.95 -54.22 -44.87
N ASN A 6 -26.88 -53.49 -46.00
CA ASN A 6 -26.04 -52.40 -46.55
C ASN A 6 -26.99 -51.51 -47.44
N THR A 7 -26.68 -50.49 -48.27
CA THR A 7 -25.45 -49.90 -48.86
C THR A 7 -25.65 -48.38 -49.13
N GLN A 8 -24.69 -47.71 -49.80
CA GLN A 8 -24.68 -46.26 -50.09
C GLN A 8 -25.41 -45.85 -51.40
N ASN A 9 -25.87 -44.59 -51.47
CA ASN A 9 -25.76 -43.66 -52.62
C ASN A 9 -25.99 -42.22 -52.05
N LEU A 10 -25.04 -41.28 -52.08
CA LEU A 10 -24.41 -40.55 -53.19
C LEU A 10 -25.26 -39.42 -53.77
N ASN A 11 -24.60 -38.25 -53.89
CA ASN A 11 -24.91 -37.09 -54.75
C ASN A 11 -26.15 -36.24 -54.39
N ASN A 12 -26.12 -34.91 -54.48
CA ASN A 12 -25.08 -33.99 -54.99
C ASN A 12 -24.80 -32.83 -54.02
N SER A 13 -23.61 -32.25 -54.13
CA SER A 13 -23.28 -30.92 -53.64
C SER A 13 -22.73 -30.09 -54.80
N GLU A 14 -23.28 -28.89 -55.01
CA GLU A 14 -22.72 -27.87 -55.89
C GLU A 14 -22.65 -26.57 -55.08
N LEU A 15 -21.44 -26.04 -54.81
CA LEU A 15 -20.78 -24.95 -55.56
C LEU A 15 -21.50 -23.60 -55.39
N ASN A 16 -20.89 -22.51 -54.89
CA ASN A 16 -19.47 -22.20 -54.65
C ASN A 16 -19.27 -21.42 -53.32
N PRO A 17 -18.02 -21.32 -52.86
CA PRO A 17 -17.41 -19.98 -52.76
C PRO A 17 -16.15 -19.85 -53.61
N SER A 18 -16.05 -18.74 -54.36
CA SER A 18 -14.81 -18.30 -55.04
C SER A 18 -13.72 -18.05 -53.98
N GLU A 19 -12.53 -18.65 -54.05
CA GLU A 19 -11.48 -18.55 -55.08
C GLU A 19 -10.67 -17.25 -54.98
N ILE A 20 -9.50 -17.38 -54.34
CA ILE A 20 -8.22 -16.64 -54.35
C ILE A 20 -7.42 -17.42 -53.27
N GLY A 21 -6.34 -18.17 -53.51
CA GLY A 21 -5.27 -18.03 -54.52
C GLY A 21 -4.20 -17.11 -53.91
N ALA A 22 -3.04 -17.56 -53.43
CA ALA A 22 -2.06 -18.54 -53.92
C ALA A 22 -1.00 -18.73 -52.80
N ASP A 23 0.01 -19.61 -52.81
CA ASP A 23 0.40 -20.82 -53.56
C ASP A 23 1.29 -21.63 -52.58
N VAL A 24 1.21 -22.97 -52.58
CA VAL A 24 1.99 -23.84 -51.68
C VAL A 24 2.94 -24.69 -52.51
N ASN A 25 4.16 -24.17 -52.74
CA ASN A 25 5.16 -24.86 -53.53
C ASN A 25 6.56 -24.86 -52.88
N ALA A 26 7.13 -26.07 -52.84
CA ALA A 26 8.55 -26.45 -52.66
C ALA A 26 8.92 -27.15 -51.33
N ALA A 27 8.55 -28.43 -51.22
CA ALA A 27 9.29 -29.34 -50.34
C ALA A 27 10.69 -29.61 -50.91
N LYS A 28 11.75 -29.27 -50.17
CA LYS A 28 13.09 -29.80 -50.45
C LYS A 28 13.95 -29.82 -49.19
N ASN A 29 14.62 -30.96 -48.97
CA ASN A 29 15.49 -31.18 -47.82
C ASN A 29 16.72 -30.28 -47.88
N LEU A 30 17.19 -29.84 -46.72
CA LEU A 30 18.60 -29.52 -46.50
C LEU A 30 18.98 -29.99 -45.09
N GLU A 31 19.95 -30.89 -45.01
CA GLU A 31 20.56 -31.28 -43.74
C GLU A 31 21.42 -30.10 -43.24
N GLY A 32 21.24 -29.72 -41.98
CA GLY A 32 22.06 -28.74 -41.29
C GLY A 32 22.21 -29.15 -39.84
N GLU A 33 23.42 -29.51 -39.44
CA GLU A 33 23.75 -29.73 -38.03
C GLU A 33 23.68 -28.39 -37.30
N LEU A 34 22.60 -28.14 -36.55
CA LEU A 34 22.54 -27.01 -35.63
C LEU A 34 23.57 -27.23 -34.52
N THR A 35 24.66 -26.45 -34.56
CA THR A 35 25.70 -26.50 -33.54
C THR A 35 25.18 -25.94 -32.21
N PRO A 36 25.72 -26.37 -31.06
CA PRO A 36 25.26 -25.90 -29.75
C PRO A 36 25.27 -24.37 -29.56
N GLU A 37 26.11 -23.65 -30.30
CA GLU A 37 26.24 -22.18 -30.23
C GLU A 37 25.01 -21.43 -30.76
N GLU A 38 24.19 -22.03 -31.64
CA GLU A 38 22.94 -21.40 -32.10
C GLU A 38 21.79 -21.55 -31.09
N LEU A 39 21.80 -22.65 -30.32
CA LEU A 39 20.88 -22.84 -29.18
C LEU A 39 21.18 -21.92 -27.99
N GLU A 40 22.41 -21.40 -27.87
CA GLU A 40 22.76 -20.46 -26.82
C GLU A 40 22.29 -19.03 -27.12
N LYS A 41 22.26 -18.62 -28.40
CA LYS A 41 21.73 -17.30 -28.81
C LYS A 41 20.22 -17.18 -28.61
N LEU A 42 19.46 -18.25 -28.87
CA LEU A 42 18.01 -18.28 -28.61
C LEU A 42 17.64 -18.22 -27.12
N LYS A 43 18.58 -18.43 -26.20
CA LYS A 43 18.35 -18.29 -24.75
C LYS A 43 18.56 -16.86 -24.20
N VAL A 44 18.99 -15.92 -25.04
CA VAL A 44 19.19 -14.51 -24.62
C VAL A 44 17.95 -13.65 -24.93
N GLU A 45 17.09 -14.08 -25.86
CA GLU A 45 15.95 -13.28 -26.36
C GLU A 45 14.58 -13.74 -25.82
N GLU A 46 14.54 -14.75 -24.94
CA GLU A 46 13.34 -15.13 -24.16
C GLU A 46 13.38 -14.57 -22.72
N GLY A 47 14.23 -13.56 -22.49
CA GLY A 47 14.42 -12.86 -21.20
C GLY A 47 13.77 -11.48 -21.12
N GLN A 48 13.08 -11.03 -22.16
CA GLN A 48 12.19 -9.87 -22.11
C GLN A 48 10.73 -10.32 -22.09
N GLU A 49 10.30 -10.82 -20.93
CA GLU A 49 8.97 -10.41 -20.47
C GLU A 49 8.93 -8.89 -20.56
N GLN A 50 8.01 -8.36 -21.38
CA GLN A 50 7.60 -6.98 -21.21
C GLN A 50 6.95 -6.89 -19.83
N LYS A 51 7.74 -6.44 -18.85
CA LYS A 51 7.23 -5.57 -17.80
C LYS A 51 6.46 -4.48 -18.53
N SER A 52 5.15 -4.66 -18.61
CA SER A 52 4.26 -3.58 -18.97
C SER A 52 4.44 -2.56 -17.87
N GLU A 53 5.12 -1.47 -18.20
CA GLU A 53 5.01 -0.21 -17.48
C GLU A 53 3.56 0.28 -17.64
N LYS A 54 2.63 -0.39 -16.94
CA LYS A 54 1.57 0.35 -16.26
C LYS A 54 2.31 1.47 -15.53
N PRO A 55 1.98 2.75 -15.79
CA PRO A 55 2.60 3.83 -15.03
C PRO A 55 2.41 3.52 -13.54
N GLU A 56 3.42 3.82 -12.73
CA GLU A 56 3.33 3.64 -11.27
C GLU A 56 2.28 4.61 -10.73
N LEU A 57 1.02 4.15 -10.75
CA LEU A 57 -0.17 4.88 -10.31
C LEU A 57 0.07 5.43 -8.91
N SER A 58 -0.37 6.65 -8.65
CA SER A 58 -0.26 7.22 -7.31
C SER A 58 -1.02 6.35 -6.29
N PRO A 59 -0.68 6.39 -4.98
CA PRO A 59 -1.44 5.67 -3.96
C PRO A 59 -2.95 5.99 -4.02
N GLU A 60 -3.30 7.25 -4.25
CA GLU A 60 -4.68 7.71 -4.47
C GLU A 60 -5.34 7.03 -5.70
N GLU A 61 -4.62 6.91 -6.82
CA GLU A 61 -5.11 6.23 -8.03
C GLU A 61 -5.22 4.70 -7.83
N GLN A 62 -4.32 4.09 -7.04
CA GLN A 62 -4.39 2.67 -6.69
C GLN A 62 -5.61 2.39 -5.80
N LEU A 63 -5.81 3.17 -4.73
CA LEU A 63 -6.99 3.06 -3.86
C LEU A 63 -8.29 3.26 -4.65
N LYS A 64 -8.35 4.30 -5.49
CA LYS A 64 -9.52 4.57 -6.34
C LYS A 64 -9.83 3.43 -7.32
N ASN A 65 -8.81 2.80 -7.89
CA ASN A 65 -9.02 1.65 -8.78
C ASN A 65 -9.51 0.42 -8.02
N LEU A 66 -9.00 0.16 -6.82
CA LEU A 66 -9.52 -0.90 -5.93
C LEU A 66 -10.99 -0.64 -5.55
N GLU A 67 -11.38 0.61 -5.28
CA GLU A 67 -12.78 0.96 -5.00
C GLU A 67 -13.70 0.69 -6.21
N ASN A 68 -13.29 1.07 -7.42
CA ASN A 68 -14.04 0.78 -8.65
C ASN A 68 -14.17 -0.74 -8.90
N GLU A 69 -13.13 -1.51 -8.61
CA GLU A 69 -13.08 -2.97 -8.77
C GLU A 69 -13.98 -3.66 -7.72
N MET A 70 -13.92 -3.23 -6.46
CA MET A 70 -14.82 -3.67 -5.39
C MET A 70 -16.29 -3.33 -5.69
N GLU A 71 -16.60 -2.16 -6.28
CA GLU A 71 -17.97 -1.83 -6.69
C GLU A 71 -18.46 -2.75 -7.80
N SER A 72 -17.64 -2.98 -8.84
CA SER A 72 -17.95 -3.89 -9.95
C SER A 72 -18.23 -5.32 -9.45
N LEU A 73 -17.38 -5.84 -8.55
CA LEU A 73 -17.58 -7.15 -7.91
C LEU A 73 -18.86 -7.16 -7.06
N GLN A 74 -19.14 -6.10 -6.31
CA GLN A 74 -20.37 -6.00 -5.51
C GLN A 74 -21.63 -6.00 -6.39
N GLN A 75 -21.59 -5.37 -7.56
CA GLN A 75 -22.68 -5.40 -8.55
C GLN A 75 -22.87 -6.82 -9.11
N GLU A 76 -21.80 -7.56 -9.47
CA GLU A 76 -21.95 -8.95 -9.94
C GLU A 76 -22.39 -9.93 -8.83
N ILE A 77 -21.87 -9.79 -7.60
CA ILE A 77 -22.32 -10.55 -6.42
C ILE A 77 -23.83 -10.39 -6.22
N THR A 78 -24.32 -9.15 -6.32
CA THR A 78 -25.76 -8.84 -6.18
C THR A 78 -26.57 -9.48 -7.30
N ARG A 79 -26.16 -9.31 -8.56
CA ARG A 79 -26.81 -9.91 -9.74
C ARG A 79 -26.91 -11.43 -9.66
N LEU A 80 -25.85 -12.11 -9.22
CA LEU A 80 -25.84 -13.57 -9.07
C LEU A 80 -26.76 -14.03 -7.93
N ALA A 81 -26.74 -13.34 -6.79
CA ALA A 81 -27.65 -13.63 -5.68
C ALA A 81 -29.13 -13.44 -6.09
N GLU A 82 -29.45 -12.42 -6.88
CA GLU A 82 -30.79 -12.21 -7.45
C GLU A 82 -31.17 -13.35 -8.41
N SER A 83 -30.29 -13.72 -9.35
CA SER A 83 -30.55 -14.80 -10.34
C SER A 83 -30.81 -16.17 -9.68
N ILE A 84 -30.06 -16.51 -8.63
CA ILE A 84 -30.24 -17.76 -7.87
C ILE A 84 -31.61 -17.75 -7.16
N ASN A 85 -31.98 -16.64 -6.52
CA ASN A 85 -33.26 -16.49 -5.83
C ASN A 85 -34.44 -16.48 -6.82
N GLU A 86 -34.31 -15.81 -7.96
CA GLU A 86 -35.34 -15.79 -9.02
C GLU A 86 -35.57 -17.20 -9.60
N THR A 87 -34.49 -17.95 -9.83
CA THR A 87 -34.55 -19.36 -10.28
C THR A 87 -35.26 -20.24 -9.25
N LYS A 88 -34.95 -20.08 -7.96
CA LYS A 88 -35.63 -20.80 -6.87
C LYS A 88 -37.11 -20.43 -6.75
N SER A 89 -37.46 -19.16 -6.92
CA SER A 89 -38.86 -18.68 -6.93
C SER A 89 -39.65 -19.27 -8.09
N LYS A 90 -39.13 -19.16 -9.33
CA LYS A 90 -39.76 -19.71 -10.54
C LYS A 90 -39.96 -21.23 -10.44
N LEU A 91 -39.00 -21.97 -9.87
CA LEU A 91 -39.15 -23.40 -9.63
C LEU A 91 -40.28 -23.70 -8.63
N ASN A 92 -40.35 -22.94 -7.51
CA ASN A 92 -41.38 -23.14 -6.51
C ASN A 92 -42.78 -22.79 -7.03
N GLU A 93 -42.93 -21.74 -7.83
CA GLU A 93 -44.18 -21.45 -8.55
C GLU A 93 -44.64 -22.60 -9.47
N VAL A 94 -43.71 -23.21 -10.21
CA VAL A 94 -44.04 -24.35 -11.10
C VAL A 94 -44.43 -25.57 -10.27
N ARG A 95 -43.79 -25.79 -9.11
CA ARG A 95 -44.15 -26.86 -8.18
C ARG A 95 -45.54 -26.65 -7.57
N GLU A 96 -45.87 -25.44 -7.14
CA GLU A 96 -47.21 -25.08 -6.65
C GLU A 96 -48.29 -25.35 -7.70
N LYS A 97 -48.06 -24.93 -8.96
CA LYS A 97 -48.95 -25.18 -10.11
C LYS A 97 -49.12 -26.68 -10.43
N LEU A 98 -48.23 -27.55 -9.94
CA LEU A 98 -48.29 -29.01 -10.03
C LEU A 98 -48.79 -29.69 -8.73
N GLY A 99 -49.20 -28.93 -7.71
CA GLY A 99 -49.62 -29.46 -6.41
C GLY A 99 -48.49 -30.05 -5.55
N LEU A 100 -47.24 -29.73 -5.87
CA LEU A 100 -46.05 -30.18 -5.15
C LEU A 100 -45.63 -29.15 -4.09
N PRO A 101 -45.12 -29.58 -2.92
CA PRO A 101 -44.61 -28.65 -1.91
C PRO A 101 -43.38 -27.88 -2.43
N PRO A 102 -43.13 -26.64 -1.96
CA PRO A 102 -41.93 -25.89 -2.31
C PRO A 102 -40.65 -26.63 -1.87
N ILE A 103 -39.53 -26.29 -2.50
CA ILE A 103 -38.19 -26.76 -2.15
C ILE A 103 -37.50 -25.72 -1.26
N GLU A 104 -37.03 -26.19 -0.10
CA GLU A 104 -36.22 -25.42 0.86
C GLU A 104 -34.73 -25.40 0.49
N GLU A 105 -34.23 -26.47 -0.14
CA GLU A 105 -32.86 -26.59 -0.66
C GLU A 105 -32.63 -25.65 -1.87
N GLU A 106 -31.42 -25.64 -2.42
CA GLU A 106 -31.11 -24.91 -3.66
C GLU A 106 -31.21 -25.84 -4.88
N PRO A 107 -31.79 -25.39 -6.02
CA PRO A 107 -31.91 -26.23 -7.20
C PRO A 107 -30.52 -26.51 -7.81
N PRO A 108 -30.22 -27.74 -8.27
CA PRO A 108 -28.91 -28.10 -8.84
C PRO A 108 -28.46 -27.24 -10.03
N SER A 109 -29.37 -26.56 -10.73
CA SER A 109 -29.04 -25.58 -11.77
C SER A 109 -28.20 -24.40 -11.24
N THR A 110 -28.42 -23.99 -10.00
CA THR A 110 -27.76 -22.81 -9.40
C THR A 110 -26.39 -23.09 -8.78
N PHE A 111 -25.91 -24.34 -8.81
CA PHE A 111 -24.65 -24.71 -8.14
C PHE A 111 -23.41 -24.02 -8.75
N LEU A 112 -23.39 -23.79 -10.07
CA LEU A 112 -22.30 -23.07 -10.74
C LEU A 112 -22.32 -21.57 -10.41
N GLU A 113 -23.51 -20.97 -10.34
CA GLU A 113 -23.69 -19.57 -9.93
C GLU A 113 -23.32 -19.37 -8.46
N LYS A 114 -23.59 -20.35 -7.60
CA LYS A 114 -23.18 -20.36 -6.19
C LYS A 114 -21.67 -20.44 -6.02
N ASP A 115 -21.01 -21.37 -6.71
CA ASP A 115 -19.54 -21.50 -6.71
C ASP A 115 -18.86 -20.21 -7.21
N LYS A 116 -19.42 -19.56 -8.25
CA LYS A 116 -18.96 -18.22 -8.67
C LYS A 116 -19.22 -17.16 -7.59
N LEU A 117 -20.41 -17.14 -6.96
CA LEU A 117 -20.77 -16.19 -5.92
C LEU A 117 -19.88 -16.30 -4.67
N GLU A 118 -19.42 -17.51 -4.33
CA GLU A 118 -18.48 -17.75 -3.23
C GLU A 118 -17.07 -17.24 -3.56
N LYS A 119 -16.59 -17.50 -4.78
CA LYS A 119 -15.30 -16.99 -5.28
C LYS A 119 -15.24 -15.47 -5.31
N LEU A 120 -16.26 -14.80 -5.86
CA LEU A 120 -16.34 -13.33 -5.91
C LEU A 120 -16.35 -12.70 -4.50
N LYS A 121 -16.92 -13.37 -3.49
CA LYS A 121 -16.89 -12.89 -2.10
C LYS A 121 -15.49 -12.99 -1.50
N ALA A 122 -14.78 -14.09 -1.71
CA ALA A 122 -13.39 -14.24 -1.27
C ALA A 122 -12.44 -13.26 -1.99
N GLU A 123 -12.69 -13.00 -3.27
CA GLU A 123 -11.98 -11.98 -4.07
C GLU A 123 -12.23 -10.57 -3.52
N ARG A 124 -13.49 -10.22 -3.22
CA ARG A 124 -13.84 -8.96 -2.56
C ARG A 124 -13.17 -8.81 -1.19
N GLU A 125 -13.14 -9.87 -0.36
CA GLU A 125 -12.46 -9.86 0.95
C GLU A 125 -10.94 -9.65 0.81
N ALA A 126 -10.32 -10.26 -0.21
CA ALA A 126 -8.90 -10.06 -0.49
C ALA A 126 -8.57 -8.62 -0.91
N LEU A 127 -9.41 -7.99 -1.74
CA LEU A 127 -9.25 -6.59 -2.16
C LEU A 127 -9.53 -5.60 -1.01
N GLU A 128 -10.55 -5.87 -0.19
CA GLU A 128 -10.87 -5.05 1.00
C GLU A 128 -9.69 -5.05 2.00
N LYS A 129 -9.02 -6.20 2.16
CA LYS A 129 -7.79 -6.33 2.94
C LYS A 129 -6.58 -5.64 2.30
N GLN A 130 -6.42 -5.74 0.98
CA GLN A 130 -5.38 -5.00 0.25
C GLN A 130 -5.56 -3.48 0.40
N LYS A 131 -6.81 -2.99 0.46
CA LYS A 131 -7.12 -1.59 0.75
C LYS A 131 -6.67 -1.20 2.16
N GLU A 132 -7.03 -1.98 3.18
CA GLU A 132 -6.60 -1.75 4.58
C GLU A 132 -5.06 -1.71 4.71
N ASP A 133 -4.34 -2.60 4.03
CA ASP A 133 -2.87 -2.62 4.00
C ASP A 133 -2.25 -1.38 3.30
N LEU A 134 -2.91 -0.83 2.28
CA LEU A 134 -2.49 0.39 1.58
C LEU A 134 -2.78 1.65 2.41
N GLU A 135 -4.01 1.80 2.92
CA GLU A 135 -4.37 2.88 3.86
C GLU A 135 -3.45 2.86 5.09
N SER A 136 -3.13 1.67 5.60
CA SER A 136 -2.16 1.45 6.69
C SER A 136 -0.71 1.78 6.34
N GLN A 137 -0.34 1.87 5.07
CA GLN A 137 0.98 2.32 4.61
C GLN A 137 0.99 3.83 4.36
N GLU A 138 -0.08 4.39 3.79
CA GLU A 138 -0.26 5.81 3.55
C GLU A 138 -0.28 6.60 4.86
N ASN A 139 -1.11 6.21 5.83
CA ASN A 139 -1.10 6.78 7.18
C ASN A 139 0.32 6.74 7.81
N LYS A 140 1.08 5.65 7.59
CA LYS A 140 2.47 5.51 8.08
C LYS A 140 3.51 6.30 7.26
N GLN A 141 3.15 6.83 6.09
CA GLN A 141 3.94 7.83 5.37
C GLN A 141 3.54 9.25 5.77
N GLU A 142 2.25 9.54 5.92
CA GLU A 142 1.72 10.86 6.26
C GLU A 142 2.21 11.32 7.63
N ASN A 143 2.10 10.49 8.68
CA ASN A 143 2.71 10.77 9.98
C ASN A 143 4.22 11.11 9.86
N LYS A 144 4.96 10.41 8.97
CA LYS A 144 6.40 10.67 8.71
C LYS A 144 6.66 11.88 7.79
N ARG A 145 5.64 12.45 7.15
CA ARG A 145 5.68 13.71 6.41
C ARG A 145 5.34 14.86 7.35
N GLU A 146 4.34 14.72 8.20
CA GLU A 146 4.00 15.68 9.26
C GLU A 146 5.17 15.89 10.23
N GLU A 147 5.80 14.82 10.75
CA GLU A 147 7.06 14.91 11.53
C GLU A 147 8.18 15.67 10.80
N LYS A 148 8.18 15.65 9.46
CA LYS A 148 9.15 16.31 8.57
C LYS A 148 8.72 17.69 8.06
N GLN A 149 7.49 18.13 8.37
CA GLN A 149 6.94 19.44 8.01
C GLN A 149 6.74 20.33 9.25
N GLU A 150 6.36 19.77 10.41
CA GLU A 150 6.52 20.43 11.71
C GLU A 150 7.96 20.92 11.91
N SER A 151 8.94 20.12 11.49
CA SER A 151 10.36 20.45 11.56
C SER A 151 10.87 21.38 10.45
N LYS A 152 9.97 22.02 9.66
CA LYS A 152 10.36 22.92 8.55
C LYS A 152 9.65 24.27 8.49
N GLU A 153 8.34 24.37 8.75
CA GLU A 153 7.61 25.63 8.52
C GLU A 153 7.27 26.41 9.80
N GLY A 154 7.24 25.74 10.96
CA GLY A 154 7.22 26.37 12.27
C GLY A 154 8.58 26.22 12.98
N GLY A 155 9.02 27.23 13.73
CA GLY A 155 10.12 27.02 14.68
C GLY A 155 9.64 26.07 15.78
N GLU A 156 10.12 24.82 15.76
CA GLU A 156 9.55 23.68 16.48
C GLU A 156 9.08 24.06 17.90
N SER A 157 7.81 23.78 18.21
CA SER A 157 7.27 24.20 19.50
C SER A 157 8.04 23.51 20.63
N LEU A 158 8.56 24.32 21.56
CA LEU A 158 9.39 23.85 22.67
C LEU A 158 8.63 22.77 23.43
N LYS A 159 9.22 21.57 23.55
CA LYS A 159 8.59 20.47 24.27
C LYS A 159 8.70 20.73 25.78
N GLU A 160 7.84 20.06 26.54
CA GLU A 160 8.02 20.04 28.00
C GLU A 160 9.35 19.33 28.32
N ASN A 161 10.05 19.86 29.32
CA ASN A 161 11.40 19.43 29.71
C ASN A 161 12.52 19.66 28.65
N ASP A 162 12.27 20.35 27.53
CA ASP A 162 13.37 20.81 26.67
C ASP A 162 14.27 21.83 27.42
N LEU A 163 15.59 21.69 27.29
CA LEU A 163 16.56 22.67 27.79
C LEU A 163 17.09 23.53 26.64
N ILE A 164 17.04 24.85 26.77
CA ILE A 164 17.65 25.81 25.83
C ILE A 164 19.03 26.22 26.34
N VAL A 165 20.04 26.10 25.48
CA VAL A 165 21.43 26.52 25.69
C VAL A 165 21.85 27.47 24.54
N SER A 166 22.77 28.40 24.78
CA SER A 166 23.30 29.25 23.70
C SER A 166 24.30 28.52 22.79
N GLU A 167 24.53 29.03 21.58
CA GLU A 167 25.58 28.55 20.64
C GLU A 167 26.96 28.39 21.29
N ASN A 168 27.35 29.33 22.16
CA ASN A 168 28.62 29.24 22.90
C ASN A 168 28.60 28.16 24.01
N GLY A 169 27.42 27.80 24.51
CA GLY A 169 27.22 26.81 25.57
C GLY A 169 26.96 25.38 25.08
N ILE A 170 26.51 25.17 23.83
CA ILE A 170 26.08 23.84 23.38
C ILE A 170 27.23 22.82 23.34
N LYS A 171 28.42 23.23 22.87
CA LYS A 171 29.61 22.38 22.80
C LYS A 171 30.07 21.88 24.18
N PRO A 172 30.26 22.73 25.21
CA PRO A 172 30.59 22.23 26.56
C PRO A 172 29.41 21.50 27.23
N ALA A 173 28.15 21.85 26.97
CA ALA A 173 27.00 21.11 27.49
C ALA A 173 26.96 19.66 26.95
N ILE A 174 27.12 19.48 25.64
CA ILE A 174 27.24 18.17 24.99
C ILE A 174 28.38 17.34 25.58
N LYS A 175 29.52 17.97 25.89
CA LYS A 175 30.65 17.28 26.54
C LYS A 175 30.24 16.73 27.91
N ILE A 176 29.62 17.55 28.76
CA ILE A 176 29.17 17.15 30.11
C ILE A 176 28.15 16.01 30.04
N LEU A 177 27.19 16.08 29.11
CA LEU A 177 26.19 15.03 28.91
C LEU A 177 26.85 13.69 28.55
N LYS A 178 27.83 13.70 27.62
CA LYS A 178 28.60 12.51 27.23
C LYS A 178 29.46 11.96 28.37
N GLU A 179 30.14 12.82 29.12
CA GLU A 179 30.94 12.42 30.29
C GLU A 179 30.09 11.74 31.38
N ASN A 180 28.83 12.16 31.54
CA ASN A 180 27.86 11.60 32.48
C ASN A 180 26.97 10.50 31.86
N LYS A 181 27.23 10.07 30.61
CA LYS A 181 26.46 9.05 29.85
C LYS A 181 24.96 9.37 29.69
N ILE A 182 24.58 10.63 29.73
CA ILE A 182 23.19 11.09 29.58
C ILE A 182 22.84 11.04 28.09
N GLN A 183 21.72 10.40 27.74
CA GLN A 183 21.20 10.38 26.37
C GLN A 183 20.45 11.68 26.07
N TYR A 184 20.74 12.27 24.90
CA TYR A 184 20.23 13.57 24.50
C TYR A 184 20.13 13.68 22.97
N LYS A 185 19.33 14.64 22.49
CA LYS A 185 19.31 15.11 21.10
C LYS A 185 19.45 16.62 21.11
N ASP A 186 20.48 17.14 20.45
CA ASP A 186 20.62 18.56 20.14
C ASP A 186 19.91 18.92 18.82
N ARG A 187 19.32 20.12 18.78
CA ARG A 187 18.72 20.72 17.58
C ARG A 187 18.85 22.25 17.64
N GLU A 188 19.11 22.88 16.50
CA GLU A 188 19.20 24.34 16.40
C GLU A 188 17.80 24.97 16.52
N TYR A 189 17.69 26.05 17.29
CA TYR A 189 16.44 26.75 17.59
C TYR A 189 16.52 28.22 17.20
N THR A 190 16.13 28.50 15.95
CA THR A 190 15.97 29.87 15.46
C THR A 190 14.67 30.48 16.01
N LYS A 191 14.76 31.15 17.16
CA LYS A 191 13.62 31.85 17.77
C LYS A 191 13.17 33.05 16.93
N ARG A 192 12.29 32.84 15.95
CA ARG A 192 11.65 33.93 15.18
C ARG A 192 10.85 34.84 16.14
N GLN A 193 11.39 36.02 16.43
CA GLN A 193 10.65 37.07 17.14
C GLN A 193 10.16 38.10 16.13
N VAL A 194 8.86 38.08 15.82
CA VAL A 194 8.19 39.23 15.17
C VAL A 194 8.07 40.32 16.23
N LEU A 195 9.14 41.13 16.35
CA LEU A 195 9.32 42.06 17.47
C LEU A 195 8.71 43.44 17.18
N ASP A 196 8.96 43.98 15.99
CA ASP A 196 8.17 45.03 15.34
C ASP A 196 8.62 45.21 13.89
N ALA A 197 7.79 45.82 13.04
CA ALA A 197 7.95 45.80 11.57
C ALA A 197 9.13 46.62 10.97
N LYS A 198 10.19 46.93 11.74
CA LYS A 198 11.35 47.74 11.28
C LYS A 198 12.74 47.32 11.79
N THR A 199 12.85 46.33 12.67
CA THR A 199 14.17 45.82 13.13
C THR A 199 14.15 44.30 13.22
N ASP A 200 14.56 43.64 12.14
CA ASP A 200 14.82 42.20 12.13
C ASP A 200 16.21 41.94 12.74
N THR A 201 16.23 41.79 14.07
CA THR A 201 17.44 41.47 14.83
C THR A 201 17.43 40.00 15.23
N ALA A 202 18.07 39.17 14.40
CA ALA A 202 18.32 37.77 14.73
C ALA A 202 19.07 37.66 16.07
N ILE A 203 18.40 37.10 17.08
CA ILE A 203 19.05 36.71 18.34
C ILE A 203 19.99 35.54 18.01
N PRO A 204 21.25 35.56 18.49
CA PRO A 204 22.25 34.53 18.17
C PRO A 204 21.77 33.13 18.54
N GLY A 205 22.23 32.13 17.79
CA GLY A 205 21.70 30.78 17.78
C GLY A 205 21.48 30.19 19.17
N GLU A 206 20.26 29.77 19.43
CA GLU A 206 19.94 28.95 20.60
C GLU A 206 19.85 27.49 20.15
N PHE A 207 20.14 26.56 21.05
CA PHE A 207 20.08 25.13 20.81
C PHE A 207 19.17 24.50 21.86
N ILE A 208 18.24 23.66 21.41
CA ILE A 208 17.44 22.81 22.28
C ILE A 208 18.22 21.51 22.50
N LEU A 209 18.33 21.12 23.77
CA LEU A 209 18.70 19.79 24.24
C LEU A 209 17.45 19.11 24.78
N THR A 210 16.93 18.14 24.01
CA THR A 210 15.94 17.19 24.53
C THR A 210 16.70 16.06 25.23
N ILE A 211 16.35 15.79 26.49
CA ILE A 211 16.98 14.75 27.32
C ILE A 211 16.08 13.51 27.34
N PHE A 212 16.65 12.31 27.17
CA PHE A 212 15.91 11.05 27.17
C PHE A 212 16.04 10.31 28.50
N ASP A 213 15.03 9.51 28.81
CA ASP A 213 14.99 8.66 30.01
C ASP A 213 16.09 7.59 29.94
N PRO A 214 16.98 7.47 30.96
CA PRO A 214 18.07 6.50 30.95
C PRO A 214 17.60 5.04 31.01
N GLU A 215 16.38 4.78 31.49
CA GLU A 215 15.77 3.44 31.50
C GLU A 215 15.00 3.16 30.18
N HIS A 216 14.58 4.19 29.47
CA HIS A 216 13.74 4.13 28.28
C HIS A 216 14.15 5.18 27.23
N PRO A 217 15.17 4.91 26.39
CA PRO A 217 15.77 5.91 25.50
C PRO A 217 14.85 6.39 24.36
N ASP A 218 13.70 5.75 24.19
CA ASP A 218 12.63 6.09 23.26
C ASP A 218 11.74 7.26 23.73
N ARG A 219 11.75 7.59 25.03
CA ARG A 219 10.87 8.63 25.61
C ARG A 219 11.64 9.79 26.28
N PRO A 220 11.07 11.01 26.33
CA PRO A 220 11.66 12.12 27.08
C PRO A 220 11.83 11.79 28.56
N ALA A 221 12.90 12.31 29.17
CA ALA A 221 13.14 12.14 30.60
C ALA A 221 12.09 12.84 31.48
N SER A 222 11.87 12.29 32.67
CA SER A 222 11.06 12.91 33.71
C SER A 222 11.62 14.27 34.13
N PHE A 223 10.75 15.19 34.54
CA PHE A 223 11.16 16.54 34.92
C PHE A 223 12.20 16.55 36.05
N ASP A 224 12.10 15.65 37.04
CA ASP A 224 13.08 15.54 38.11
C ASP A 224 14.47 15.09 37.65
N PHE A 225 14.56 14.26 36.60
CA PHE A 225 15.84 13.92 35.98
C PHE A 225 16.37 15.12 35.18
N VAL A 226 15.53 15.75 34.36
CA VAL A 226 15.93 16.95 33.59
C VAL A 226 16.35 18.11 34.50
N LYS A 227 15.76 18.24 35.69
CA LYS A 227 16.12 19.22 36.72
C LYS A 227 17.50 18.95 37.33
N GLN A 228 17.92 17.69 37.43
CA GLN A 228 19.29 17.31 37.78
C GLN A 228 20.27 17.63 36.64
N VAL A 229 19.92 17.32 35.39
CA VAL A 229 20.74 17.62 34.20
C VAL A 229 20.89 19.12 33.98
N PHE A 230 19.82 19.89 34.16
CA PHE A 230 19.81 21.35 34.16
C PHE A 230 20.79 21.91 35.19
N LYS A 231 20.75 21.39 36.42
CA LYS A 231 21.69 21.79 37.49
C LYS A 231 23.13 21.45 37.11
N LEU A 232 23.40 20.24 36.62
CA LEU A 232 24.74 19.80 36.20
C LEU A 232 25.36 20.70 35.11
N ILE A 233 24.58 21.11 34.11
CA ILE A 233 24.99 22.05 33.07
C ILE A 233 25.22 23.45 33.65
N LYS A 234 24.31 23.92 34.53
CA LYS A 234 24.38 25.25 35.14
C LYS A 234 25.54 25.41 36.12
N ASP A 235 25.81 24.40 36.95
CA ASP A 235 26.92 24.37 37.91
C ASP A 235 28.29 24.37 37.17
N SER A 236 28.31 23.96 35.90
CA SER A 236 29.45 24.08 34.99
C SER A 236 29.59 25.48 34.33
N ASN A 237 28.89 26.49 34.86
CA ASN A 237 28.86 27.89 34.39
C ASN A 237 28.38 28.07 32.94
N ILE A 238 27.49 27.19 32.46
CA ILE A 238 26.88 27.28 31.13
C ILE A 238 25.51 27.97 31.23
N ALA A 239 25.25 28.90 30.30
CA ALA A 239 23.95 29.56 30.18
C ALA A 239 22.88 28.57 29.64
N VAL A 240 22.05 28.05 30.55
CA VAL A 240 20.94 27.13 30.27
C VAL A 240 19.64 27.61 30.91
N ARG A 241 18.49 27.36 30.25
CA ARG A 241 17.13 27.61 30.75
C ARG A 241 16.16 26.53 30.26
N TYR A 242 14.99 26.39 30.88
CA TYR A 242 13.91 25.54 30.35
C TYR A 242 13.24 26.20 29.14
N GLY A 243 12.79 25.40 28.17
CA GLY A 243 11.98 25.83 27.03
C GLY A 243 10.53 26.11 27.42
N LYS A 244 9.85 25.10 27.95
CA LYS A 244 8.65 25.24 28.79
C LYS A 244 9.04 24.84 30.23
N ASN A 245 8.67 25.67 31.21
CA ASN A 245 8.88 25.34 32.62
C ASN A 245 7.56 24.83 33.22
N PRO A 246 7.43 23.53 33.56
CA PRO A 246 6.20 22.98 34.13
C PRO A 246 5.89 23.52 35.54
N GLU A 247 6.85 24.12 36.26
CA GLU A 247 6.60 24.79 37.55
C GLU A 247 5.90 26.18 37.40
N ARG A 248 5.42 26.52 36.20
CA ARG A 248 4.75 27.80 35.88
C ARG A 248 3.47 27.63 35.05
N SER A 249 2.91 26.42 34.99
CA SER A 249 1.66 26.09 34.29
C SER A 249 0.54 25.77 35.29
#